data_AF-A0A9E5NHC7-F1
#
_entry.id   AF-A0A9E5NHC7-F1
#
_cell.length_a   1.000
_cell.length_b   1.000
_cell.length_c   1.000
_cell.angle_alpha   90.00
_cell.angle_beta   90.00
_cell.angle_gamma   90.00
#
_symmetry.space_group_name_H-M   'P 1'
#
loop_
_entity.id
_entity.type
_entity.pdbx_description
1 polymer ?
#
loop_
_entity_poly.entity_id
_entity_poly.type
_entity_poly.pdbx_seq_one_letter_code
_entity_poly.pdbx_strand_id
1 'polypeptide(L)'
;NLEEGWIHYVVRRELPAWPEVDRDRLNTTSAIRKELERIHKKTIEYLETVEADDLNLIVQVPGNGTPKLGWILWHVLEQQIHHRGELFLCLSLLGKERPKTDRPS
;
A
#
# COMPACT_ATOMS: atom_id res chain seq x y z
N ASN A 1 2.69 5.41 4.42
CA ASN A 1 2.59 3.93 4.32
C ASN A 1 1.15 3.44 4.42
N LEU A 2 0.34 3.63 3.37
CA LEU A 2 -1.06 3.13 3.36
C LEU A 2 -1.12 1.60 3.36
N GLU A 3 -0.27 0.95 2.57
CA GLU A 3 -0.16 -0.51 2.50
C GLU A 3 0.18 -1.12 3.86
N GLU A 4 1.19 -0.59 4.55
CA GLU A 4 1.57 -1.10 5.87
C GLU A 4 0.49 -0.86 6.94
N GLY A 5 -0.18 0.28 6.91
CA GLY A 5 -1.28 0.58 7.83
C GLY A 5 -2.48 -0.34 7.62
N TRP A 6 -2.93 -0.52 6.39
CA TRP A 6 -4.08 -1.38 6.10
C TRP A 6 -3.77 -2.88 6.25
N ILE A 7 -2.62 -3.34 5.74
CA ILE A 7 -2.30 -4.76 5.75
C ILE A 7 -1.71 -5.17 7.09
N HIS A 8 -0.60 -4.55 7.50
CA HIS A 8 0.18 -5.04 8.65
C HIS A 8 -0.37 -4.58 10.00
N TYR A 9 -1.02 -3.41 10.07
CA TYR A 9 -1.71 -2.96 11.29
C TYR A 9 -3.18 -3.38 11.36
N VAL A 10 -4.00 -3.05 10.36
CA VAL A 10 -5.46 -3.31 10.43
C VAL A 10 -5.79 -4.79 10.26
N VAL A 11 -5.31 -5.43 9.20
CA VAL A 11 -5.66 -6.84 8.90
C VAL A 11 -4.86 -7.80 9.78
N ARG A 12 -3.52 -7.70 9.77
CA ARG A 12 -2.66 -8.69 10.43
C ARG A 12 -2.38 -8.45 11.91
N ARG A 13 -2.68 -7.26 12.43
CA ARG A 13 -2.43 -6.89 13.84
C ARG A 13 -0.98 -7.03 14.30
N GLU A 14 -0.02 -6.90 13.39
CA GLU A 14 1.41 -7.06 13.71
C GLU A 14 2.03 -5.79 14.31
N LEU A 15 1.36 -4.64 14.12
CA LEU A 15 1.83 -3.36 14.60
C LEU A 15 0.99 -2.90 15.80
N PRO A 16 1.59 -2.21 16.78
CA PRO A 16 0.87 -1.70 17.94
C PRO A 16 -0.01 -0.49 17.62
N ALA A 17 0.29 0.22 16.53
CA ALA A 17 -0.41 1.41 16.08
C ALA A 17 -0.28 1.60 14.57
N TRP A 18 -1.03 2.55 14.02
CA TRP A 18 -0.89 2.96 12.62
C TRP A 18 0.53 3.48 12.37
N PRO A 19 1.22 3.06 11.30
CA PRO A 19 2.61 3.43 11.05
C PRO A 19 2.73 4.92 10.70
N GLU A 20 3.55 5.64 11.46
CA GLU A 20 3.91 7.02 11.16
C GLU A 20 5.04 7.08 10.12
N VAL A 21 5.05 8.16 9.33
CA VAL A 21 6.09 8.40 8.33
C VAL A 21 7.23 9.18 8.99
N ASP A 22 8.34 8.50 9.25
CA ASP A 22 9.58 9.12 9.73
C ASP A 22 10.27 9.86 8.57
N ARG A 23 10.05 11.17 8.49
CA ARG A 23 10.58 12.02 7.40
C ARG A 23 12.08 12.23 7.49
N ASP A 24 12.65 12.18 8.70
CA ASP A 24 14.09 12.34 8.90
C ASP A 24 14.83 11.10 8.40
N ARG A 25 14.26 9.91 8.63
CA ARG A 25 14.78 8.65 8.08
C ARG A 25 14.51 8.48 6.59
N LEU A 26 13.39 9.00 6.08
CA LEU A 26 12.95 8.86 4.67
C LEU A 26 13.29 10.10 3.82
N ASN A 27 14.49 10.65 4.02
CA ASN A 27 14.95 11.89 3.38
C ASN A 27 15.71 11.70 2.05
N THR A 28 15.97 10.45 1.63
CA THR A 28 16.60 10.14 0.33
C THR A 28 15.78 9.14 -0.46
N THR A 29 15.92 9.17 -1.80
CA THR A 29 15.26 8.19 -2.68
C THR A 29 15.68 6.75 -2.41
N SER A 30 16.94 6.54 -1.99
CA SER A 30 17.44 5.22 -1.58
C SER A 30 16.78 4.71 -0.29
N ALA A 31 16.64 5.58 0.72
CA ALA A 31 15.96 5.24 1.96
C ALA A 31 14.47 4.93 1.72
N ILE A 32 13.79 5.76 0.92
CA ILE A 32 12.40 5.53 0.53
C ILE A 32 12.25 4.19 -0.20
N ARG A 33 13.10 3.93 -1.21
CA ARG A 33 13.07 2.67 -1.97
C ARG A 33 13.24 1.45 -1.07
N LYS A 34 14.25 1.45 -0.19
CA LYS A 34 14.52 0.35 0.73
C LYS A 34 13.33 0.07 1.65
N GLU A 35 12.66 1.12 2.12
CA GLU A 35 11.49 0.98 2.97
C GLU A 35 10.28 0.43 2.19
N LEU A 36 10.04 0.92 0.97
CA LEU A 36 9.00 0.38 0.09
C LEU A 36 9.23 -1.09 -0.24
N GLU A 37 10.47 -1.49 -0.56
CA GLU A 37 10.83 -2.89 -0.82
C GLU A 37 10.60 -3.80 0.40
N ARG A 38 10.94 -3.31 1.61
CA ARG A 38 10.70 -4.04 2.86
C ARG A 38 9.22 -4.30 3.08
N ILE A 39 8.38 -3.28 2.91
CA ILE A 39 6.93 -3.39 3.11
C ILE A 39 6.32 -4.28 2.05
N HIS A 40 6.67 -4.04 0.78
CA HIS A 40 6.20 -4.82 -0.36
C HIS A 40 6.47 -6.30 -0.18
N LYS A 41 7.70 -6.68 0.20
CA LYS A 41 8.07 -8.07 0.47
C LYS A 41 7.14 -8.71 1.50
N LYS A 42 6.94 -8.06 2.67
CA LYS A 42 6.04 -8.56 3.71
C LYS A 42 4.58 -8.67 3.25
N THR A 43 4.15 -7.75 2.40
CA THR A 43 2.79 -7.76 1.86
C THR A 43 2.59 -8.90 0.87
N ILE A 44 3.55 -9.13 -0.04
CA ILE A 44 3.48 -10.28 -0.97
C ILE A 44 3.49 -11.59 -0.21
N GLU A 45 4.36 -11.76 0.78
CA GLU A 45 4.39 -12.95 1.65
C GLU A 45 3.04 -13.20 2.34
N TYR A 46 2.31 -12.15 2.72
CA TYR A 46 0.96 -12.29 3.26
C TYR A 46 -0.07 -12.64 2.19
N LEU A 47 -0.05 -11.96 1.04
CA LEU A 47 -1.01 -12.20 -0.04
C LEU A 47 -0.91 -13.60 -0.62
N GLU A 48 0.28 -14.22 -0.60
CA GLU A 48 0.50 -15.63 -0.95
C GLU A 48 -0.25 -16.62 -0.04
N THR A 49 -0.68 -16.17 1.14
CA THR A 49 -1.47 -16.98 2.09
C THR A 49 -2.97 -16.72 2.05
N VAL A 50 -3.42 -15.72 1.27
CA VAL A 50 -4.82 -15.31 1.20
C VAL A 50 -5.55 -16.17 0.17
N GLU A 51 -6.55 -16.91 0.62
CA GLU A 51 -7.41 -17.71 -0.24
C GLU A 51 -8.62 -16.90 -0.72
N ALA A 52 -9.28 -17.36 -1.79
CA ALA A 52 -10.43 -16.65 -2.37
C ALA A 52 -11.59 -16.49 -1.37
N ASP A 53 -11.80 -17.48 -0.50
CA ASP A 53 -12.85 -17.44 0.52
C ASP A 53 -12.56 -16.39 1.60
N ASP A 54 -11.28 -16.09 1.87
CA ASP A 54 -10.87 -15.08 2.85
C ASP A 54 -11.33 -13.67 2.47
N LEU A 55 -11.56 -13.42 1.18
CA LEU A 55 -12.02 -12.11 0.69
C LEU A 55 -13.34 -11.67 1.33
N ASN A 56 -14.14 -12.61 1.87
CA ASN A 56 -15.39 -12.31 2.56
C ASN A 56 -15.26 -12.10 4.08
N LEU A 57 -14.08 -12.32 4.66
CA LEU A 57 -13.86 -12.12 6.10
C LEU A 57 -14.11 -10.67 6.49
N ILE A 58 -14.86 -10.48 7.58
CA ILE A 58 -15.13 -9.16 8.14
C ILE A 58 -13.93 -8.76 9.02
N VAL A 59 -13.33 -7.61 8.71
CA VAL A 59 -12.17 -7.07 9.43
C VAL A 59 -12.62 -5.86 10.24
N GLN A 60 -12.46 -5.90 11.56
CA GLN A 60 -12.71 -4.74 12.42
C GLN A 60 -11.60 -3.70 12.24
N VAL A 61 -11.89 -2.50 11.75
CA VAL A 61 -10.91 -1.42 11.74
C VAL A 61 -10.90 -0.75 13.13
N PRO A 62 -9.72 -0.54 13.77
CA PRO A 62 -9.66 0.10 15.08
C PRO A 62 -10.35 1.47 15.07
N GLY A 63 -11.35 1.65 15.94
CA GLY A 63 -12.12 2.90 16.05
C GLY A 63 -12.97 3.26 14.82
N ASN A 64 -13.23 2.31 13.91
CA ASN A 64 -13.95 2.56 12.66
C ASN A 64 -14.82 1.36 12.27
N GLY A 65 -15.26 1.27 11.00
CA GLY A 65 -16.18 0.25 10.50
C GLY A 65 -15.59 -1.15 10.34
N THR A 66 -16.42 -2.03 9.76
CA THR A 66 -16.15 -3.47 9.60
C THR A 66 -16.22 -3.91 8.12
N PRO A 67 -15.32 -3.45 7.24
CA PRO A 67 -15.30 -3.86 5.84
C PRO A 67 -14.89 -5.34 5.69
N LYS A 68 -15.18 -5.91 4.51
CA LYS A 68 -14.64 -7.21 4.10
C LYS A 68 -13.16 -7.10 3.73
N LEU A 69 -12.39 -8.18 3.90
CA LEU A 69 -10.98 -8.23 3.51
C LEU A 69 -10.78 -7.87 2.03
N GLY A 70 -11.62 -8.42 1.14
CA GLY A 70 -11.54 -8.10 -0.29
C GLY A 70 -11.72 -6.61 -0.59
N TRP A 71 -12.55 -5.90 0.18
CA TRP A 71 -12.68 -4.45 0.05
C TRP A 71 -11.39 -3.73 0.49
N ILE A 72 -10.75 -4.16 1.58
CA ILE A 72 -9.49 -3.57 2.05
C ILE A 72 -8.40 -3.77 1.00
N LEU A 73 -8.24 -4.99 0.47
CA LEU A 73 -7.23 -5.29 -0.56
C LEU A 73 -7.46 -4.46 -1.83
N TRP A 74 -8.71 -4.36 -2.27
CA TRP A 74 -9.09 -3.51 -3.39
C TRP A 74 -8.78 -2.03 -3.12
N HIS A 75 -9.14 -1.52 -1.94
CA HIS A 75 -8.88 -0.14 -1.54
C HIS A 75 -7.37 0.18 -1.55
N VAL A 76 -6.54 -0.71 -1.01
CA VAL A 76 -5.08 -0.53 -1.02
C VAL A 76 -4.55 -0.50 -2.46
N LEU A 77 -4.99 -1.41 -3.32
CA LEU A 77 -4.59 -1.45 -4.73
C LEU A 77 -4.95 -0.15 -5.46
N GLU A 78 -6.20 0.31 -5.33
CA GLU A 78 -6.67 1.56 -5.93
C GLU A 78 -5.85 2.76 -5.45
N GLN A 79 -5.55 2.84 -4.14
CA GLN A 79 -4.71 3.92 -3.60
C GLN A 79 -3.30 3.93 -4.20
N GLN A 80 -2.70 2.76 -4.44
CA GLN A 80 -1.37 2.69 -5.08
C GLN A 80 -1.43 3.18 -6.53
N ILE A 81 -2.48 2.79 -7.27
CA ILE A 81 -2.68 3.24 -8.66
C ILE A 81 -2.92 4.75 -8.71
N HIS A 82 -3.75 5.27 -7.81
CA HIS A 82 -4.07 6.68 -7.68
C HIS A 82 -2.81 7.54 -7.43
N HIS A 83 -2.06 7.23 -6.37
CA HIS A 83 -0.84 7.98 -6.05
C HIS A 83 0.25 7.85 -7.12
N ARG A 84 0.33 6.70 -7.82
CA ARG A 84 1.22 6.57 -8.99
C ARG A 84 0.82 7.53 -10.11
N GLY A 85 -0.48 7.75 -10.32
CA GLY A 85 -1.01 8.75 -11.25
C GLY A 85 -0.56 10.17 -10.88
N GLU A 86 -0.63 10.53 -9.60
CA GLU A 86 -0.15 11.83 -9.10
C GLU A 86 1.35 12.02 -9.34
N LEU A 87 2.17 10.98 -9.09
CA LEU A 87 3.60 11.03 -9.38
C LEU A 87 3.87 11.24 -10.88
N PHE A 88 3.08 10.62 -11.76
CA PHE A 88 3.21 10.82 -13.21
C PHE A 88 2.82 12.25 -13.63
N LEU A 89 1.82 12.84 -12.99
CA LEU A 89 1.50 14.25 -13.17
C LEU A 89 2.68 15.14 -12.73
N CYS A 90 3.26 14.90 -11.56
CA CYS A 90 4.44 15.64 -11.10
C CYS A 90 5.62 15.53 -12.07
N LEU A 91 5.92 14.33 -12.58
CA LEU A 91 6.97 14.14 -13.61
C LEU A 91 6.68 14.96 -14.86
N SER A 92 5.43 14.96 -15.32
CA SER A 92 5.02 15.70 -16.52
C SER A 92 5.16 17.21 -16.33
N LEU A 93 4.75 17.73 -15.16
CA LEU A 93 4.92 19.15 -14.80
C LEU A 93 6.40 19.56 -14.68
N LEU A 94 7.28 18.63 -14.33
CA LEU A 94 8.74 18.82 -14.30
C LEU A 94 9.43 18.61 -15.66
N GLY A 95 8.66 18.37 -16.73
CA GLY A 95 9.21 18.08 -18.07
C GLY A 95 10.01 16.77 -18.13
N LYS A 96 9.71 15.81 -17.24
CA LYS A 96 10.36 14.50 -17.19
C LYS A 96 9.50 13.45 -17.90
N GLU A 97 10.16 12.50 -18.53
CA GLU A 97 9.49 11.31 -19.06
C GLU A 97 8.88 10.49 -17.92
N ARG A 98 7.73 9.87 -18.20
CA ARG A 98 7.06 8.94 -17.30
C ARG A 98 7.44 7.50 -17.64
N PRO A 99 7.55 6.61 -16.64
CA PRO A 99 7.71 5.18 -16.89
C PRO A 99 6.58 4.63 -17.77
N LYS A 100 6.92 3.68 -18.66
CA LYS A 100 5.89 2.91 -19.39
C LYS A 100 5.14 2.04 -18.39
N THR A 101 3.83 1.97 -18.53
CA THR A 101 2.99 1.06 -17.77
C THR A 101 2.34 0.08 -18.72
N ASP A 102 2.31 -1.19 -18.33
CA ASP A 102 1.53 -2.21 -19.02
C ASP A 102 0.04 -1.95 -18.75
N ARG A 103 -0.56 -1.07 -19.56
CA ARG A 103 -2.01 -1.10 -19.76
C ARG A 103 -2.27 -2.04 -20.93
N PRO A 104 -3.20 -3.00 -20.81
CA PRO A 104 -3.79 -3.61 -21.99
C PRO A 104 -4.29 -2.48 -22.90
N SER A 105 -3.93 -2.55 -24.18
CA SER A 105 -4.48 -1.71 -25.24
C SER A 105 -5.97 -1.95 -25.42
#